data_AF-A0A1J3DST4-F1
#
_entry.id   AF-A0A1J3DST4-F1
#
_cell.length_a   1.000
_cell.length_b   1.000
_cell.length_c   1.000
_cell.angle_alpha   90.00
_cell.angle_beta   90.00
_cell.angle_gamma   90.00
#
_symmetry.space_group_name_H-M   'P 1'
#
loop_
_entity.id
_entity.type
_entity.pdbx_description
1 polymer ?
#
loop_
_entity_poly.entity_id
_entity_poly.type
_entity_poly.pdbx_seq_one_letter_code
_entity_poly.pdbx_strand_id
1 'polypeptide(L)'
;FFWAFTTHTTMKKIYSTMTLPWTSGVEDVDVRARVVTVKGPRGTLTRSFKDVSADIFVDKKKKTVTVELWFGKTKQAAVIRTIISHIKNLMLGVTKGFQYKMRFV
;
A
#
# COMPACT_ATOMS: atom_id res chain seq x y z
N PHE A 1 35.60 -29.24 17.59
CA PHE A 1 35.53 -27.78 17.32
C PHE A 1 34.22 -27.47 16.62
N PHE A 2 33.15 -27.26 17.41
CA PHE A 2 31.81 -27.00 16.91
C PHE A 2 31.50 -25.54 17.20
N TRP A 3 31.66 -24.67 16.20
CA TRP A 3 31.26 -23.27 16.31
C TRP A 3 29.73 -23.22 16.22
N ALA A 4 29.08 -23.01 17.36
CA ALA A 4 27.68 -22.61 17.39
C ALA A 4 27.60 -21.20 16.78
N PHE A 5 27.25 -21.11 15.50
CA PHE A 5 26.76 -19.87 14.91
C PHE A 5 25.43 -19.57 15.60
N THR A 6 25.46 -18.74 16.64
CA THR A 6 24.26 -18.07 17.14
C THR A 6 23.75 -17.22 15.99
N THR A 7 22.78 -17.72 15.22
CA THR A 7 22.11 -16.91 14.21
C THR A 7 21.46 -15.76 14.96
N HIS A 8 21.99 -14.54 14.83
CA HIS A 8 21.34 -13.36 15.40
C HIS A 8 19.90 -13.33 14.89
N THR A 9 18.94 -13.57 15.79
CA THR A 9 17.52 -13.46 15.48
C THR A 9 17.25 -12.03 15.07
N THR A 10 17.10 -11.79 13.76
CA THR A 10 16.74 -10.46 13.25
C THR A 10 15.43 -10.03 13.90
N MET A 11 15.46 -8.96 14.69
CA MET A 11 14.32 -8.41 15.43
C MET A 11 13.10 -8.26 14.50
N LYS A 12 11.99 -8.90 14.85
CA LYS A 12 10.71 -8.77 14.13
C LYS A 12 9.85 -7.76 14.87
N LYS A 13 9.15 -6.89 14.12
CA LYS A 13 8.14 -6.01 14.71
C LYS A 13 6.86 -6.82 14.91
N ILE A 14 6.28 -6.75 16.11
CA ILE A 14 5.04 -7.45 16.45
C ILE A 14 3.90 -6.91 15.59
N TYR A 15 3.81 -5.59 15.46
CA TYR A 15 2.80 -4.90 14.69
C TYR A 15 3.43 -3.74 13.93
N SER A 16 3.02 -3.54 12.69
CA SER A 16 3.38 -2.38 11.88
C SER A 16 2.16 -1.96 11.10
N THR A 17 1.74 -0.71 11.27
CA THR A 17 0.57 -0.14 10.62
C THR A 17 0.93 1.19 9.98
N MET A 18 0.24 1.52 8.90
CA MET A 18 0.33 2.84 8.30
C MET A 18 -1.02 3.17 7.65
N THR A 19 -1.46 4.40 7.86
CA THR A 19 -2.77 4.89 7.45
C THR A 19 -2.62 5.94 6.35
N LEU A 20 -3.56 5.97 5.42
CA LEU A 20 -3.66 6.94 4.35
C LEU A 20 -5.07 7.51 4.31
N PRO A 21 -5.26 8.82 4.56
CA PRO A 21 -6.55 9.47 4.32
C PRO A 21 -6.82 9.58 2.82
N TRP A 22 -8.09 9.51 2.43
CA TRP A 22 -8.50 9.70 1.04
C TRP A 22 -8.23 11.14 0.60
N THR A 23 -7.81 11.31 -0.65
CA THR A 23 -7.69 12.64 -1.24
C THR A 23 -9.06 13.18 -1.65
N SER A 24 -9.20 14.51 -1.68
CA SER A 24 -10.44 15.15 -2.16
C SER A 24 -10.76 14.73 -3.60
N GLY A 25 -12.04 14.43 -3.86
CA GLY A 25 -12.54 14.04 -5.20
C GLY A 25 -12.48 12.54 -5.53
N VAL A 26 -12.09 11.68 -4.60
CA VAL A 26 -12.25 10.21 -4.76
C VAL A 26 -13.68 9.82 -4.35
N GLU A 27 -14.37 9.06 -5.20
CA GLU A 27 -15.76 8.65 -5.00
C GLU A 27 -15.87 7.42 -4.11
N ASP A 28 -15.15 6.35 -4.48
CA ASP A 28 -15.15 5.09 -3.74
C ASP A 28 -13.80 4.37 -3.84
N VAL A 29 -13.46 3.66 -2.76
CA VAL A 29 -12.31 2.77 -2.69
C VAL A 29 -12.82 1.42 -2.20
N ASP A 30 -12.61 0.38 -3.00
CA ASP A 30 -13.00 -0.99 -2.66
C ASP A 30 -11.77 -1.89 -2.62
N VAL A 31 -11.78 -2.83 -1.67
CA VAL A 31 -10.68 -3.78 -1.48
C VAL A 31 -11.26 -5.18 -1.36
N ARG A 32 -10.91 -6.04 -2.32
CA ARG A 32 -11.32 -7.44 -2.35
C ARG A 32 -10.12 -8.32 -2.60
N ALA A 33 -9.87 -9.29 -1.73
CA ALA A 33 -8.75 -10.25 -1.87
C ALA A 33 -7.40 -9.58 -2.19
N ARG A 34 -7.06 -8.48 -1.48
CA ARG A 34 -5.84 -7.65 -1.70
C ARG A 34 -5.75 -6.99 -3.08
N VAL A 35 -6.86 -6.90 -3.80
CA VAL A 35 -7.01 -6.08 -5.01
C VAL A 35 -7.71 -4.79 -4.63
N VAL A 36 -7.05 -3.66 -4.87
CA VAL A 36 -7.56 -2.32 -4.57
C VAL A 36 -8.14 -1.73 -5.86
N THR A 37 -9.39 -1.30 -5.80
CA THR A 37 -10.07 -0.58 -6.88
C THR A 37 -10.43 0.81 -6.38
N VAL A 38 -10.00 1.84 -7.11
CA VAL A 38 -10.27 3.24 -6.80
C VAL A 38 -11.11 3.83 -7.92
N LYS A 39 -12.23 4.47 -7.58
CA LYS A 39 -13.11 5.17 -8.51
C LYS A 39 -13.03 6.68 -8.28
N GLY A 40 -13.01 7.44 -9.37
CA GLY A 40 -13.06 8.90 -9.33
C GLY A 40 -13.47 9.50 -10.67
N PRO A 41 -13.39 10.82 -10.81
CA PRO A 41 -13.99 11.55 -11.93
C PRO A 41 -13.36 11.20 -13.28
N ARG A 42 -12.06 10.83 -13.30
CA ARG A 42 -11.34 10.49 -14.54
C ARG A 42 -11.44 9.00 -14.91
N GLY A 43 -12.18 8.20 -14.14
CA GLY A 43 -12.36 6.77 -14.38
C GLY A 43 -11.99 5.90 -13.18
N THR A 44 -11.76 4.62 -13.46
CA THR A 44 -11.45 3.62 -12.45
C THR A 44 -10.05 3.06 -12.64
N LEU A 45 -9.32 2.87 -11.53
CA LEU A 45 -8.01 2.22 -11.53
C LEU A 45 -8.02 1.05 -10.56
N THR A 46 -7.48 -0.08 -11.00
CA THR A 46 -7.40 -1.31 -10.21
C THR A 46 -5.97 -1.80 -10.16
N ARG A 47 -5.51 -2.23 -8.98
CA ARG A 47 -4.18 -2.84 -8.80
C ARG A 47 -4.22 -3.96 -7.76
N SER A 48 -3.53 -5.06 -8.06
CA SER A 48 -3.38 -6.21 -7.15
C SER A 48 -2.12 -6.10 -6.29
N PHE A 49 -2.25 -6.48 -5.01
CA PHE A 49 -1.15 -6.62 -4.04
C PHE A 49 -1.06 -8.05 -3.48
N LYS A 50 -1.39 -9.07 -4.28
CA LYS A 50 -1.42 -10.48 -3.85
C LYS A 50 -0.05 -11.03 -3.45
N ASP A 51 1.02 -10.46 -4.00
CA ASP A 51 2.40 -10.88 -3.75
C ASP A 51 2.88 -10.55 -2.33
N VAL A 52 2.19 -9.64 -1.64
CA VAL A 52 2.55 -9.20 -0.29
C VAL A 52 1.56 -9.79 0.72
N SER A 53 2.09 -10.38 1.78
CA SER A 53 1.33 -10.83 2.94
C SER A 53 1.04 -9.66 3.89
N ALA A 54 0.25 -8.69 3.45
CA ALA A 54 -0.19 -7.56 4.26
C ALA A 54 -1.71 -7.42 4.16
N ASP A 55 -2.34 -7.02 5.26
CA ASP A 55 -3.78 -6.85 5.34
C ASP A 55 -4.13 -5.39 5.04
N ILE A 56 -5.15 -5.19 4.21
CA ILE A 56 -5.57 -3.87 3.72
C ILE A 56 -7.03 -3.68 4.12
N PHE A 57 -7.29 -2.66 4.93
CA PHE A 57 -8.60 -2.27 5.42
C PHE A 57 -8.99 -0.91 4.86
N VAL A 58 -10.28 -0.75 4.56
CA VAL A 58 -10.85 0.51 4.09
C VAL A 58 -12.02 0.90 4.98
N ASP A 59 -11.85 2.03 5.67
CA ASP A 59 -12.91 2.65 6.44
C ASP A 59 -13.63 3.68 5.58
N LYS A 60 -14.75 3.30 4.97
CA LYS A 60 -15.54 4.21 4.11
C LYS A 60 -16.09 5.41 4.89
N LYS A 61 -16.44 5.24 6.17
CA LYS A 61 -16.97 6.32 7.03
C LYS A 61 -15.92 7.38 7.33
N LYS A 62 -14.70 6.94 7.68
CA LYS A 62 -13.58 7.83 8.01
C LYS A 62 -12.77 8.25 6.78
N LYS A 63 -13.07 7.68 5.62
CA LYS A 63 -12.33 7.86 4.36
C LYS A 63 -10.83 7.61 4.57
N THR A 64 -10.49 6.48 5.20
CA THR A 64 -9.12 6.07 5.49
C THR A 64 -8.84 4.68 4.95
N VAL A 65 -7.65 4.48 4.42
CA VAL A 65 -7.11 3.17 4.07
C VAL A 65 -6.00 2.84 5.06
N THR A 66 -6.10 1.69 5.71
CA THR A 66 -5.14 1.22 6.71
C THR A 66 -4.49 -0.05 6.17
N VAL A 67 -3.16 -0.09 6.18
CA VAL A 67 -2.40 -1.29 5.83
C VAL A 67 -1.66 -1.76 7.08
N GLU A 68 -1.87 -3.01 7.45
CA GLU A 68 -1.24 -3.60 8.62
C GLU A 68 -0.48 -4.88 8.29
N LEU A 69 0.52 -5.14 9.12
CA LEU A 69 1.36 -6.32 9.05
C LEU A 69 1.67 -6.78 10.46
N TRP A 70 1.37 -8.05 10.71
CA TRP A 70 1.71 -8.75 11.93
C TRP A 70 3.03 -9.50 11.77
N PHE A 71 3.89 -9.45 12.79
CA PHE A 71 5.14 -10.19 12.88
C PHE A 71 6.11 -10.00 11.68
N GLY A 72 6.14 -8.80 11.12
CA GLY A 72 6.96 -8.46 9.95
C GLY A 72 8.46 -8.36 10.26
N LYS A 73 9.29 -8.90 9.36
CA LYS A 73 10.72 -8.55 9.30
C LYS A 73 10.89 -7.11 8.79
N THR A 74 12.05 -6.50 9.01
CA THR A 74 12.36 -5.13 8.56
C THR A 74 12.10 -4.90 7.08
N LYS A 75 12.43 -5.88 6.21
CA LYS A 75 12.15 -5.81 4.76
C LYS A 75 10.66 -5.81 4.45
N GLN A 76 9.87 -6.63 5.13
CA GLN A 76 8.42 -6.71 4.92
C GLN A 76 7.71 -5.45 5.45
N ALA A 77 8.16 -4.91 6.59
CA ALA A 77 7.64 -3.65 7.13
C ALA A 77 7.84 -2.47 6.15
N ALA A 78 8.92 -2.47 5.37
CA ALA A 78 9.14 -1.45 4.34
C ALA A 78 8.12 -1.54 3.18
N VAL A 79 7.60 -2.73 2.88
CA VAL A 79 6.64 -2.93 1.78
C VAL A 79 5.30 -2.22 2.05
N ILE A 80 4.93 -2.06 3.32
CA ILE A 80 3.73 -1.29 3.72
C ILE A 80 3.75 0.11 3.11
N ARG A 81 4.92 0.77 3.12
CA ARG A 81 5.11 2.10 2.53
C ARG A 81 4.96 2.08 1.02
N THR A 82 5.42 1.02 0.35
CA THR A 82 5.27 0.83 -1.10
C THR A 82 3.79 0.68 -1.47
N ILE A 83 3.02 -0.12 -0.73
CA ILE A 83 1.58 -0.29 -0.96
C ILE A 83 0.86 1.06 -0.83
N ILE A 84 1.11 1.80 0.25
CA ILE A 84 0.47 3.09 0.48
C ILE A 84 0.84 4.12 -0.59
N SER A 85 2.09 4.13 -1.05
CA SER A 85 2.52 5.03 -2.13
C SER A 85 1.79 4.69 -3.43
N HIS A 86 1.61 3.40 -3.73
CA HIS A 86 0.83 2.98 -4.89
C HIS A 86 -0.64 3.37 -4.77
N ILE A 87 -1.28 3.18 -3.61
CA ILE A 87 -2.67 3.59 -3.39
C ILE A 87 -2.83 5.12 -3.50
N LYS A 88 -1.90 5.89 -2.93
CA LYS A 88 -1.87 7.34 -3.08
C LYS A 88 -1.79 7.77 -4.55
N ASN A 89 -0.98 7.07 -5.35
CA ASN A 89 -0.88 7.34 -6.78
C ASN A 89 -2.16 6.97 -7.54
N LEU A 90 -2.86 5.90 -7.16
CA LEU A 90 -4.17 5.56 -7.74
C LEU A 90 -5.18 6.68 -7.47
N MET A 91 -5.25 7.17 -6.22
CA MET A 91 -6.13 8.29 -5.83
C MET A 91 -5.82 9.58 -6.60
N LEU A 92 -4.54 9.94 -6.72
CA LEU A 92 -4.11 11.10 -7.51
C LEU A 92 -4.35 10.90 -9.02
N GLY A 93 -4.23 9.66 -9.51
CA GLY A 93 -4.45 9.30 -10.91
C GLY A 93 -5.91 9.48 -11.33
N VAL A 94 -6.87 9.06 -10.51
CA VAL A 94 -8.31 9.22 -10.83
C VAL A 94 -8.82 10.65 -10.66
N THR A 95 -8.13 11.49 -9.89
CA THR A 95 -8.53 12.88 -9.62
C THR A 95 -7.83 13.87 -10.56
N LYS A 96 -6.50 13.94 -10.49
CA LYS A 96 -5.69 14.88 -11.26
C LYS A 96 -5.21 14.30 -12.58
N GLY A 97 -4.87 13.01 -12.60
CA GLY A 97 -4.16 12.38 -13.71
C GLY A 97 -2.68 12.81 -13.79
N PHE A 98 -1.91 12.14 -14.65
CA PHE A 98 -0.49 12.43 -14.85
C PHE A 98 -0.21 12.62 -16.35
N GLN A 99 0.49 13.70 -16.71
CA GLN A 99 0.96 13.95 -18.07
C GLN A 99 2.48 13.81 -18.09
N TYR A 100 2.97 12.92 -18.96
CA TYR A 100 4.39 12.84 -19.26
C TYR A 100 4.68 13.60 -20.56
N LYS A 101 5.55 14.60 -20.51
CA LYS A 101 6.00 15.36 -21.71
C LYS A 101 7.35 14.82 -22.15
N MET A 102 7.40 14.24 -23.33
CA MET A 102 8.65 13.78 -23.95
C MET A 102 9.18 14.84 -24.91
N ARG A 103 10.50 14.99 -24.98
CA ARG A 103 11.19 15.73 -26.05
C ARG A 103 12.11 14.78 -26.78
N PHE A 104 12.18 14.94 -28.09
CA PHE A 104 13.25 14.34 -28.86
C PHE A 104 14.57 15.03 -28.48
N VAL A 105 15.66 14.27 -28.45
CA VAL A 105 17.00 14.78 -28.11
C VAL A 105 17.62 15.41 -29.34
#